data_AF-A0A0E9VN15-F1
#
_entry.id   AF-A0A0E9VN15-F1
#
_cell.length_a   1.000
_cell.length_b   1.000
_cell.length_c   1.000
_cell.angle_alpha   90.00
_cell.angle_beta   90.00
_cell.angle_gamma   90.00
#
_symmetry.space_group_name_H-M   'P 1'
#
loop_
_entity.id
_entity.type
_entity.pdbx_description
1 polymer ?
#
loop_
_entity_poly.entity_id
_entity_poly.type
_entity_poly.pdbx_seq_one_letter_code
_entity_poly.pdbx_strand_id
1 'polypeptide(L)'
;MTMTKGLYYTCSGRDSISMITSKHDNGREDRVWDFSCKQSFDSFSECFWSPYVNWFDEEFTFSCPSNYIISGMESYHKNKYEDRRWKIQVLQSK
;
A
#
# COMPACT_ATOMS: atom_id res chain seq x y z
N MET A 1 -2.83 -13.45 21.75
CA MET A 1 -3.44 -13.00 20.48
C MET A 1 -2.78 -11.68 20.12
N THR A 2 -1.73 -11.72 19.30
CA THR A 2 -0.98 -10.51 18.89
C THR A 2 -1.89 -9.60 18.07
N MET A 3 -2.14 -8.38 18.55
CA MET A 3 -2.91 -7.36 17.85
C MET A 3 -2.08 -6.89 16.64
N THR A 4 -2.31 -7.46 15.46
CA THR A 4 -1.72 -6.95 14.21
C THR A 4 -2.44 -5.65 13.85
N LYS A 5 -1.75 -4.52 13.95
CA LYS A 5 -2.29 -3.23 13.52
C LYS A 5 -2.20 -3.15 11.99
N GLY A 6 -3.36 -3.16 11.34
CA GLY A 6 -3.48 -3.17 9.90
C GLY A 6 -3.48 -1.78 9.29
N LEU A 7 -3.05 -1.70 8.04
CA LEU A 7 -3.33 -0.61 7.12
C LEU A 7 -4.02 -1.22 5.89
N TYR A 8 -5.12 -0.61 5.46
CA TYR A 8 -5.76 -0.92 4.18
C TYR A 8 -6.22 0.40 3.57
N TYR A 9 -5.70 0.71 2.38
CA TYR A 9 -6.11 1.89 1.62
C TYR A 9 -6.16 1.59 0.13
N THR A 10 -7.21 2.05 -0.53
CA THR A 10 -7.38 1.96 -1.98
C THR A 10 -8.01 3.24 -2.51
N CYS A 11 -7.48 3.76 -3.61
CA CYS A 11 -8.14 4.73 -4.46
C CYS A 11 -9.31 4.07 -5.21
N SER A 12 -10.20 4.89 -5.80
CA SER A 12 -11.27 4.37 -6.64
C SER A 12 -10.69 3.65 -7.87
N GLY A 13 -11.45 2.76 -8.53
CA GLY A 13 -10.97 1.99 -9.69
C GLY A 13 -10.64 2.81 -10.94
N ARG A 14 -10.66 4.15 -10.86
CA ARG A 14 -10.24 5.10 -11.90
C ARG A 14 -9.07 5.97 -11.46
N ASP A 15 -8.74 5.93 -10.17
CA ASP A 15 -7.79 6.80 -9.54
C ASP A 15 -6.57 6.01 -9.07
N SER A 16 -5.40 6.62 -9.19
CA SER A 16 -4.15 6.11 -8.64
C SER A 16 -3.71 6.90 -7.43
N ILE A 17 -2.85 6.31 -6.62
CA ILE A 17 -2.17 7.05 -5.56
C ILE A 17 -1.27 8.11 -6.23
N SER A 18 -1.43 9.36 -5.81
CA SER A 18 -0.64 10.51 -6.28
C SER A 18 0.34 11.01 -5.23
N MET A 19 0.08 10.73 -3.95
CA MET A 19 0.96 11.06 -2.84
C MET A 19 0.82 10.03 -1.73
N ILE A 20 1.96 9.68 -1.14
CA ILE A 20 2.04 8.88 0.09
C ILE A 20 2.85 9.71 1.07
N THR A 21 2.28 10.01 2.24
CA THR A 21 3.02 10.61 3.33
C THR A 21 2.95 9.71 4.55
N SER A 22 3.96 9.85 5.40
CA SER A 22 4.00 9.08 6.64
C SER A 22 4.63 9.88 7.76
N LYS A 23 4.17 9.62 8.98
CA LYS A 23 4.80 10.16 10.19
C LYS A 23 4.95 9.05 11.22
N HIS A 24 6.07 9.08 11.94
CA HIS A 24 6.22 8.25 13.13
C HIS A 24 5.36 8.80 14.25
N ASP A 25 4.62 7.95 14.94
CA ASP A 25 3.79 8.30 16.09
C ASP A 25 4.31 7.53 17.31
N ASN A 26 5.05 8.22 18.19
CA ASN A 26 5.65 7.62 19.40
C ASN A 26 4.57 7.09 20.37
N GLY A 27 3.35 7.63 20.37
CA GLY A 27 2.29 7.08 21.24
C GLY A 27 1.84 5.70 20.79
N ARG A 28 1.91 5.43 19.49
CA ARG A 28 1.57 4.15 18.87
C ARG A 28 2.80 3.26 18.63
N GLU A 29 4.00 3.82 18.82
CA GLU A 29 5.31 3.28 18.39
C GLU A 29 5.24 2.68 16.99
N ASP A 30 4.59 3.39 16.07
CA ASP A 30 4.30 2.89 14.73
C ASP A 30 4.01 4.06 13.78
N ARG A 31 4.16 3.79 12.49
CA ARG A 31 3.96 4.77 11.43
C ARG A 31 2.48 4.94 11.10
N VAL A 32 2.04 6.19 10.99
CA VAL A 32 0.74 6.59 10.46
C VAL A 32 0.92 7.02 9.02
N TRP A 33 0.05 6.53 8.15
CA TRP A 33 0.12 6.70 6.71
C TRP A 33 -1.06 7.53 6.22
N ASP A 34 -0.80 8.42 5.27
CA ASP A 34 -1.82 9.23 4.60
C ASP A 34 -1.60 9.20 3.09
N PHE A 35 -2.70 9.27 2.36
CA PHE A 35 -2.74 9.00 0.93
C PHE A 35 -3.60 10.02 0.20
N SER A 36 -3.13 10.45 -0.98
CA SER A 36 -3.94 11.21 -1.93
C SER A 36 -4.14 10.41 -3.20
N CYS A 37 -5.33 10.56 -3.80
CA CYS A 37 -5.68 9.94 -5.07
C CYS A 37 -5.75 11.00 -6.18
N LYS A 38 -5.50 10.57 -7.42
CA LYS A 38 -5.72 11.37 -8.63
C LYS A 38 -6.32 10.48 -9.70
N GLN A 39 -7.28 11.01 -10.46
CA GLN A 39 -7.82 10.32 -11.62
C GLN A 39 -6.73 10.05 -12.65
N SER A 40 -6.59 8.78 -13.02
CA SER A 40 -5.58 8.29 -13.97
C SER A 40 -6.21 7.58 -15.17
N PHE A 41 -7.49 7.19 -15.06
CA PHE A 41 -8.24 6.56 -16.16
C PHE A 41 -9.62 7.19 -16.33
N ASP A 42 -10.12 7.19 -17.57
CA ASP A 42 -11.47 7.67 -17.89
C ASP A 42 -12.56 6.65 -17.51
N SER A 43 -12.22 5.37 -17.53
CA SER A 43 -13.09 4.24 -17.23
C SER A 43 -12.51 3.36 -16.11
N PHE A 44 -13.37 2.51 -15.53
CA PHE A 44 -12.94 1.56 -14.50
C PHE A 44 -11.88 0.59 -15.05
N SER A 45 -10.80 0.45 -14.31
CA SER A 45 -9.67 -0.44 -14.59
C SER A 45 -9.79 -1.76 -13.82
N GLU A 46 -9.08 -2.79 -14.27
CA GLU A 46 -8.95 -4.04 -13.49
C GLU A 46 -7.92 -3.87 -12.38
N CYS A 47 -8.26 -4.31 -11.17
CA CYS A 47 -7.42 -4.18 -9.99
C CYS A 47 -6.81 -5.53 -9.60
N PHE A 48 -5.51 -5.53 -9.27
CA PHE A 48 -4.81 -6.72 -8.80
C PHE A 48 -3.99 -6.40 -7.55
N TRP A 49 -4.03 -7.29 -6.57
CA TRP A 49 -3.12 -7.24 -5.42
C TRP A 49 -1.90 -8.12 -5.68
N SER A 50 -0.73 -7.58 -5.39
CA SER A 50 0.48 -8.39 -5.29
C SER A 50 0.41 -9.36 -4.08
N PRO A 51 1.21 -10.44 -4.09
CA PRO A 51 1.58 -11.13 -2.85
C PRO A 51 2.37 -10.18 -1.93
N TYR A 52 2.71 -10.62 -0.72
CA TYR A 52 3.59 -9.82 0.13
C TYR A 52 4.94 -9.58 -0.54
N VAL A 53 5.31 -8.31 -0.70
CA VAL A 53 6.50 -7.90 -1.46
C VAL A 53 7.79 -7.91 -0.65
N ASN A 54 7.69 -8.08 0.67
CA ASN A 54 8.82 -8.15 1.60
C ASN A 54 8.57 -9.17 2.72
N TRP A 55 9.65 -9.63 3.34
CA TRP A 55 9.62 -10.16 4.70
C TRP A 55 9.88 -9.05 5.73
N PHE A 56 9.76 -9.38 7.02
CA PHE A 56 10.12 -8.45 8.09
C PHE A 56 11.62 -8.21 8.10
N ASP A 57 12.04 -7.02 8.51
CA ASP A 57 13.44 -6.56 8.57
C ASP A 57 14.14 -6.55 7.20
N GLU A 58 13.36 -6.59 6.12
CA GLU A 58 13.86 -6.54 4.74
C GLU A 58 13.33 -5.29 4.03
N GLU A 59 14.25 -4.62 3.31
CA GLU A 59 13.91 -3.59 2.35
C GLU A 59 13.21 -4.20 1.13
N PHE A 60 12.40 -3.39 0.44
CA PHE A 60 11.85 -3.78 -0.85
C PHE A 60 11.78 -2.60 -1.80
N THR A 61 11.84 -2.92 -3.09
CA THR A 61 11.47 -2.02 -4.17
C THR A 61 10.34 -2.69 -4.94
N PHE A 62 9.24 -1.98 -5.14
CA PHE A 62 8.13 -2.43 -5.97
C PHE A 62 8.05 -1.55 -7.21
N SER A 63 8.03 -2.18 -8.39
CA SER A 63 7.81 -1.50 -9.66
C SER A 63 6.66 -2.15 -10.38
N CYS A 64 5.72 -1.34 -10.84
CA CYS A 64 4.63 -1.81 -11.67
C CYS A 64 5.17 -2.34 -13.01
N PRO A 65 4.61 -3.44 -13.54
CA PRO A 65 4.78 -3.78 -14.94
C PRO A 65 4.29 -2.64 -15.84
N SER A 66 4.71 -2.65 -17.11
CA SER A 66 4.21 -1.68 -18.10
C SER A 66 2.68 -1.66 -18.14
N ASN A 67 2.10 -0.47 -18.23
CA ASN A 67 0.65 -0.20 -18.24
C ASN A 67 -0.10 -0.45 -16.93
N TYR A 68 0.62 -0.62 -15.82
CA TYR A 68 0.02 -0.66 -14.49
C TYR A 68 0.39 0.58 -13.67
N ILE A 69 -0.53 1.01 -12.80
CA ILE A 69 -0.31 2.11 -11.86
C ILE A 69 -0.76 1.72 -10.45
N ILE A 70 -0.07 2.22 -9.42
CA ILE A 70 -0.39 1.90 -8.02
C ILE A 70 -1.67 2.62 -7.60
N SER A 71 -2.62 1.88 -7.03
CA SER A 71 -3.88 2.43 -6.50
C SER A 71 -4.14 2.12 -5.04
N GLY A 72 -3.36 1.26 -4.41
CA GLY A 72 -3.64 0.84 -3.04
C GLY A 72 -2.46 0.20 -2.34
N MET A 73 -2.54 0.18 -1.01
CA MET A 73 -1.55 -0.42 -0.14
C MET A 73 -2.24 -1.11 1.03
N GLU A 74 -1.82 -2.33 1.33
CA GLU A 74 -2.23 -3.10 2.49
C GLU A 74 -0.98 -3.47 3.28
N SER A 75 -1.01 -3.34 4.60
CA SER A 75 0.04 -3.90 5.45
C SER A 75 -0.48 -4.34 6.79
N TYR A 76 0.32 -5.15 7.47
CA TYR A 76 0.13 -5.46 8.87
C TYR A 76 1.44 -5.30 9.61
N HIS A 77 1.35 -4.70 10.80
CA HIS A 77 2.45 -4.57 11.73
C HIS A 77 2.54 -5.80 12.64
N LYS A 78 3.76 -6.23 12.95
CA LYS A 78 4.01 -7.31 13.91
C LYS A 78 5.09 -6.89 14.91
N ASN A 79 4.66 -6.62 16.15
CA ASN A 79 5.51 -6.13 17.24
C ASN A 79 6.78 -6.98 17.48
N LYS A 80 6.74 -8.30 17.26
CA LYS A 80 7.97 -9.12 17.40
C LYS A 80 9.14 -8.58 16.56
N TYR A 81 8.84 -7.98 15.41
CA TYR A 81 9.80 -7.41 14.48
C TYR A 81 9.79 -5.88 14.51
N GLU A 82 8.79 -5.26 15.16
CA GLU A 82 8.51 -3.81 15.05
C GLU A 82 8.50 -3.31 13.59
N ASP A 83 7.97 -4.16 12.69
CA ASP A 83 8.01 -3.94 11.24
C ASP A 83 6.73 -4.45 10.54
N ARG A 84 6.59 -4.11 9.26
CA ARG A 84 5.40 -4.29 8.43
C ARG A 84 5.69 -5.12 7.19
N ARG A 85 4.77 -6.04 6.88
CA ARG A 85 4.70 -6.67 5.56
C ARG A 85 3.71 -5.96 4.66
N TRP A 86 4.08 -5.79 3.40
CA TRP A 86 3.36 -4.96 2.45
C TRP A 86 2.79 -5.76 1.29
N LYS A 87 1.58 -5.39 0.87
CA LYS A 87 1.03 -5.69 -0.45
C LYS A 87 0.69 -4.37 -1.15
N ILE A 88 0.84 -4.37 -2.45
CA ILE A 88 0.55 -3.23 -3.32
C ILE A 88 -0.56 -3.62 -4.29
N GLN A 89 -1.58 -2.76 -4.41
CA GLN A 89 -2.62 -2.87 -5.42
C GLN A 89 -2.22 -2.08 -6.65
N VAL A 90 -2.41 -2.68 -7.82
CA VAL A 90 -2.19 -2.05 -9.11
C VAL A 90 -3.45 -2.09 -9.96
N LEU A 91 -3.60 -1.06 -10.79
CA LEU A 91 -4.65 -0.94 -11.81
C LEU A 91 -4.06 -1.10 -13.19
N GLN A 92 -4.77 -1.79 -14.06
CA GLN A 92 -4.45 -1.89 -15.49
C GLN A 92 -5.52 -1.19 -16.31
N SER A 93 -5.13 -0.25 -17.19
CA SER A 93 -6.03 0.17 -18.25
C SER A 93 -6.33 -1.03 -19.15
N LYS A 94 -7.61 -1.25 -19.43
CA LYS A 94 -8.00 -2.09 -20.57
C LYS A 94 -7.65 -1.41 -21.88
#